data_AF-A0A6A8MNS5-F1
#
_entry.id   AF-A0A6A8MNS5-F1
#
_cell.length_a   1.000
_cell.length_b   1.000
_cell.length_c   1.000
_cell.angle_alpha   90.00
_cell.angle_beta   90.00
_cell.angle_gamma   90.00
#
_symmetry.space_group_name_H-M   'P 1'
#
loop_
_entity.id
_entity.type
_entity.pdbx_description
1 polymer ?
#
loop_
_entity_poly.entity_id
_entity_poly.type
_entity_poly.pdbx_seq_one_letter_code
_entity_poly.pdbx_strand_id
1 'polypeptide(L)'
;MGKEKLNKNSLEFPREARRSLKPSYDPEAFGRWSEKFARFLGTARFLVFMTAFVIFWVTWNFMAPDNLKFDHYPFIFLTLLLSLQASYAAPLILLAQNRQADRDRIQANEDRDREERNIADTQYLTRELASLRTAISEVTTRDHLHGELANAIEEIVSKLNKKS
;
A
#
# COMPACT_ATOMS: atom_id res chain seq x y z
N MET A 1 41.72 -21.73 -48.33
CA MET A 1 41.13 -20.85 -47.30
C MET A 1 39.63 -20.76 -47.54
N GLY A 2 38.88 -21.78 -47.09
CA GLY A 2 37.46 -21.95 -47.40
C GLY A 2 36.59 -21.08 -46.51
N LYS A 3 35.67 -20.30 -47.11
CA LYS A 3 34.68 -19.52 -46.36
C LYS A 3 33.56 -20.44 -45.92
N GLU A 4 33.60 -20.84 -44.66
CA GLU A 4 32.54 -21.60 -44.01
C GLU A 4 31.26 -20.74 -43.97
N LYS A 5 30.20 -21.23 -44.62
CA LYS A 5 28.91 -20.54 -44.63
C LYS A 5 28.25 -20.71 -43.27
N LEU A 6 28.32 -19.67 -42.44
CA LEU A 6 27.65 -19.60 -41.15
C LEU A 6 26.16 -19.95 -41.30
N ASN A 7 25.80 -21.15 -40.85
CA ASN A 7 24.43 -21.64 -40.83
C ASN A 7 23.69 -20.99 -39.65
N LYS A 8 22.83 -20.01 -39.96
CA LYS A 8 22.06 -19.24 -38.97
C LYS A 8 20.96 -20.06 -38.27
N ASN A 9 20.89 -21.37 -38.50
CA ASN A 9 19.96 -22.28 -37.85
C ASN A 9 20.58 -23.03 -36.64
N SER A 10 21.73 -22.60 -36.12
CA SER A 10 22.28 -23.17 -34.88
C SER A 10 21.38 -22.81 -33.69
N LEU A 11 21.08 -23.81 -32.86
CA LEU A 11 20.20 -23.75 -31.67
C LEU A 11 20.76 -22.89 -30.52
N GLU A 12 21.88 -22.22 -30.73
CA GLU A 12 22.62 -21.44 -29.73
C GLU A 12 22.11 -20.00 -29.59
N PHE A 13 21.24 -19.54 -30.48
CA PHE A 13 20.59 -18.24 -30.35
C PHE A 13 19.16 -18.45 -29.81
N PRO A 14 18.82 -17.92 -28.61
CA PRO A 14 17.43 -17.94 -28.16
C PRO A 14 16.58 -17.25 -29.21
N ARG A 15 15.69 -18.03 -29.85
CA ARG A 15 14.71 -17.54 -30.83
C ARG A 15 14.04 -16.32 -30.23
N GLU A 16 14.28 -15.14 -30.80
CA GLU A 16 13.59 -13.92 -30.41
C GLU A 16 12.09 -14.24 -30.41
N ALA A 17 11.53 -14.25 -29.21
CA ALA A 17 10.15 -14.60 -28.96
C ALA A 17 9.29 -13.72 -29.87
N ARG A 18 8.42 -14.38 -30.64
CA ARG A 18 7.35 -13.78 -31.45
C ARG A 18 6.97 -12.43 -30.86
N ARG A 19 7.15 -11.37 -31.66
CA ARG A 19 6.64 -10.02 -31.44
C ARG A 19 5.21 -10.14 -30.91
N SER A 20 5.06 -10.15 -29.58
CA SER A 20 3.76 -10.34 -28.97
C SER A 20 3.05 -9.02 -29.17
N LEU A 21 1.99 -9.02 -29.98
CA LEU A 21 0.97 -7.99 -30.01
C LEU A 21 0.19 -8.02 -28.68
N LYS A 22 0.89 -7.91 -27.54
CA LYS A 22 0.24 -7.54 -26.30
C LYS A 22 -0.17 -6.08 -26.50
N PRO A 23 -1.47 -5.74 -26.44
CA PRO A 23 -1.85 -4.35 -26.25
C PRO A 23 -1.11 -3.90 -25.00
N SER A 24 -0.15 -2.99 -25.15
CA SER A 24 0.53 -2.38 -24.02
C SER A 24 -0.49 -1.43 -23.40
N TYR A 25 -1.37 -2.01 -22.59
CA TYR A 25 -2.25 -1.24 -21.71
C TYR A 25 -1.34 -0.51 -20.75
N ASP A 26 -1.14 0.79 -20.98
CA ASP A 26 -0.30 1.65 -20.14
C ASP A 26 -0.98 1.79 -18.76
N PRO A 27 -0.50 1.05 -17.73
CA PRO A 27 -1.15 1.03 -16.43
C PRO A 27 -1.04 2.40 -15.73
N GLU A 28 -0.08 3.24 -16.13
CA GLU A 28 0.15 4.56 -15.56
C GLU A 28 -0.91 5.56 -16.01
N ALA A 29 -1.27 5.56 -17.30
CA ALA A 29 -2.30 6.44 -17.84
C ALA A 29 -3.68 6.14 -17.23
N PHE A 30 -4.05 4.85 -17.18
CA PHE A 30 -5.27 4.42 -16.51
C PHE A 30 -5.20 4.67 -15.00
N GLY A 31 -3.99 4.58 -14.43
CA GLY A 31 -3.77 4.76 -13.01
C GLY A 31 -4.12 6.17 -12.52
N ARG A 32 -3.65 7.18 -13.27
CA ARG A 32 -3.94 8.60 -13.04
C ARG A 32 -5.42 8.94 -13.29
N TRP A 33 -6.02 8.34 -14.31
CA TRP A 33 -7.44 8.54 -14.62
C TRP A 33 -8.32 7.99 -13.51
N SER A 34 -8.08 6.74 -13.10
CA SER A 34 -8.82 6.07 -12.03
C SER A 34 -8.72 6.81 -10.69
N GLU A 35 -7.58 7.43 -10.37
CA GLU A 35 -7.43 8.22 -9.13
C GLU A 35 -8.20 9.55 -9.16
N LYS A 36 -8.34 10.17 -10.34
CA LYS A 36 -9.26 11.31 -10.51
C LYS A 36 -10.71 10.84 -10.38
N PHE A 37 -11.07 9.70 -10.96
CA PHE A 37 -12.41 9.12 -10.87
C PHE A 37 -12.78 8.73 -9.43
N ALA A 38 -11.86 8.11 -8.68
CA ALA A 38 -12.08 7.75 -7.29
C ALA A 38 -12.33 8.98 -6.41
N ARG A 39 -11.53 10.04 -6.58
CA ARG A 39 -11.76 11.33 -5.89
C ARG A 39 -13.06 12.00 -6.30
N PHE A 40 -13.46 11.87 -7.56
CA PHE A 40 -14.68 12.45 -8.08
C PHE A 40 -15.93 11.73 -7.55
N LEU A 41 -15.96 10.39 -7.57
CA LEU A 41 -17.07 9.57 -7.08
C LEU A 41 -17.19 9.59 -5.55
N GLY A 42 -16.08 9.69 -4.82
CA GLY A 42 -16.09 9.76 -3.35
C GLY A 42 -16.56 11.09 -2.76
N THR A 43 -16.80 12.11 -3.60
CA THR A 43 -17.21 13.44 -3.14
C THR A 43 -18.71 13.66 -3.35
N ALA A 44 -19.41 14.23 -2.35
CA ALA A 44 -20.84 14.60 -2.44
C ALA A 44 -21.19 15.50 -3.64
N ARG A 45 -20.19 16.17 -4.23
CA ARG A 45 -20.30 17.01 -5.43
C ARG A 45 -20.82 16.26 -6.65
N PHE A 46 -20.50 14.97 -6.82
CA PHE A 46 -21.00 14.18 -7.94
C PHE A 46 -22.51 14.00 -7.89
N LEU A 47 -23.05 13.65 -6.72
CA LEU A 47 -24.49 13.50 -6.50
C LEU A 47 -25.21 14.82 -6.76
N VAL A 48 -24.69 15.94 -6.24
CA VAL A 48 -25.27 17.27 -6.48
C VAL A 48 -25.31 17.60 -7.97
N PHE A 49 -24.23 17.37 -8.70
CA PHE A 49 -24.18 17.62 -10.15
C PHE A 49 -25.19 16.72 -10.90
N MET A 50 -25.26 15.43 -10.58
CA MET A 50 -26.20 14.50 -11.21
C MET A 50 -27.66 14.88 -10.93
N THR A 51 -27.99 15.26 -9.69
CA THR A 51 -29.33 15.75 -9.34
C THR A 51 -29.65 17.05 -10.10
N ALA A 52 -28.71 17.99 -10.18
CA ALA A 52 -28.90 19.22 -10.93
C ALA A 52 -29.12 18.96 -12.43
N PHE A 53 -28.37 18.00 -13.02
CA PHE A 53 -28.56 17.58 -14.41
C PHE A 53 -29.96 17.01 -14.65
N VAL A 54 -30.43 16.12 -13.78
CA VAL A 54 -31.79 15.55 -13.88
C VAL A 54 -32.86 16.63 -13.76
N ILE A 55 -32.74 17.53 -12.78
CA ILE A 55 -33.67 18.65 -12.59
C ILE A 55 -33.68 19.57 -13.81
N PHE A 56 -32.50 19.90 -14.33
CA PHE A 56 -32.36 20.72 -15.54
C PHE A 56 -33.03 20.05 -16.74
N TRP A 57 -32.80 18.75 -16.94
CA TRP A 57 -33.41 17.99 -18.05
C TRP A 57 -34.93 17.97 -17.97
N VAL A 58 -35.47 17.68 -16.78
CA VAL A 58 -36.92 17.65 -16.54
C VAL A 58 -37.52 19.05 -16.73
N THR A 59 -36.87 20.09 -16.18
CA THR A 59 -37.33 21.48 -16.30
C THR A 59 -37.31 21.95 -17.76
N TRP A 60 -36.25 21.63 -18.50
CA TRP A 60 -36.14 21.94 -19.93
C TRP A 60 -37.24 21.26 -20.73
N ASN A 61 -37.46 19.96 -20.55
CA ASN A 61 -38.50 19.22 -21.28
C ASN A 61 -39.92 19.60 -20.85
N PHE A 62 -40.12 20.11 -19.63
CA PHE A 62 -41.40 20.59 -19.15
C PHE A 62 -41.74 22.01 -19.65
N MET A 63 -40.76 22.92 -19.64
CA MET A 63 -40.95 24.32 -20.05
C MET A 63 -40.79 24.56 -21.55
N ALA A 64 -40.17 23.63 -22.29
CA ALA A 64 -40.06 23.73 -23.74
C ALA A 64 -41.46 23.67 -24.40
N PRO A 65 -41.73 24.50 -25.43
CA PRO A 65 -42.96 24.39 -26.21
C PRO A 65 -43.00 23.08 -27.02
N ASP A 66 -44.19 22.59 -27.38
CA ASP A 66 -44.41 21.24 -27.94
C ASP A 66 -43.58 20.89 -29.17
N ASN A 67 -43.09 21.89 -29.90
CA ASN A 67 -42.21 21.77 -31.05
C ASN A 67 -40.72 21.55 -30.70
N LEU A 68 -40.30 21.76 -29.44
CA LEU A 68 -38.92 21.63 -28.94
C LEU A 68 -38.81 20.61 -27.78
N LYS A 69 -39.91 19.97 -27.38
CA LYS A 69 -39.92 18.90 -26.38
C LYS A 69 -39.23 17.67 -26.95
N PHE A 70 -37.98 17.46 -26.53
CA PHE A 70 -37.17 16.32 -26.96
C PHE A 70 -37.62 15.00 -26.30
N ASP A 71 -38.14 15.08 -25.07
CA ASP A 71 -38.49 13.92 -24.24
C ASP A 71 -39.82 14.14 -23.49
N HIS A 72 -40.93 13.68 -24.07
CA HIS A 72 -42.27 13.74 -23.45
C HIS A 72 -42.38 12.76 -22.28
N TYR A 73 -43.26 13.06 -21.31
CA TYR A 73 -43.59 12.12 -20.21
C TYR A 73 -43.97 10.75 -20.82
N PRO A 74 -43.27 9.65 -20.49
CA PRO A 74 -42.53 9.36 -19.25
C PRO A 74 -40.99 9.54 -19.26
N PHE A 75 -40.42 10.43 -20.09
CA PHE A 75 -38.97 10.67 -20.20
C PHE A 75 -38.15 9.43 -20.60
N ILE A 76 -38.45 8.87 -21.78
CA ILE A 76 -37.83 7.63 -22.26
C ILE A 76 -36.32 7.79 -22.50
N PHE A 77 -35.88 8.96 -22.99
CA PHE A 77 -34.46 9.21 -23.25
C PHE A 77 -33.67 9.34 -21.96
N LEU A 78 -34.21 10.07 -20.97
CA LEU A 78 -33.59 10.18 -19.66
C LEU A 78 -33.43 8.79 -19.01
N THR A 79 -34.47 7.96 -19.10
CA THR A 79 -34.48 6.60 -18.56
C THR A 79 -33.46 5.69 -19.26
N LEU A 80 -33.42 5.74 -20.59
CA LEU A 80 -32.40 5.03 -21.39
C LEU A 80 -30.98 5.45 -21.01
N LEU A 81 -30.75 6.76 -20.85
CA LEU A 81 -29.44 7.28 -20.51
C LEU A 81 -29.01 6.84 -19.09
N LEU A 82 -29.91 6.92 -18.11
CA LEU A 82 -29.67 6.45 -16.74
C LEU A 82 -29.39 4.94 -16.68
N SER A 83 -30.18 4.13 -17.39
CA SER A 83 -29.97 2.68 -17.44
C SER A 83 -28.64 2.30 -18.09
N LEU A 84 -28.26 2.96 -19.19
CA LEU A 84 -26.95 2.79 -19.82
C LEU A 84 -25.82 3.23 -18.88
N GLN A 85 -25.98 4.37 -18.19
CA GLN A 85 -25.00 4.89 -17.24
C GLN A 85 -24.74 3.89 -16.12
N ALA A 86 -25.78 3.28 -15.54
CA ALA A 86 -25.64 2.24 -14.55
C ALA A 86 -24.93 0.99 -15.11
N SER A 87 -25.31 0.56 -16.32
CA SER A 87 -24.72 -0.61 -16.98
C SER A 87 -23.22 -0.45 -17.25
N TYR A 88 -22.77 0.73 -17.69
CA TYR A 88 -21.34 0.99 -17.93
C TYR A 88 -20.56 1.32 -16.65
N ALA A 89 -21.23 1.83 -15.60
CA ALA A 89 -20.58 2.07 -14.32
C ALA A 89 -20.08 0.77 -13.67
N ALA A 90 -20.87 -0.31 -13.72
CA ALA A 90 -20.51 -1.60 -13.12
C ALA A 90 -19.13 -2.16 -13.57
N PRO A 91 -18.84 -2.35 -14.87
CA PRO A 91 -17.54 -2.85 -15.32
C PRO A 91 -16.38 -1.89 -15.03
N LEU A 92 -16.64 -0.58 -15.07
CA LEU A 92 -15.63 0.43 -14.74
C LEU A 92 -15.27 0.38 -13.25
N ILE A 93 -16.28 0.22 -12.38
CA ILE A 93 -16.09 0.03 -10.94
C ILE A 93 -15.33 -1.26 -10.68
N LEU A 94 -15.66 -2.37 -11.35
CA LEU A 94 -14.94 -3.64 -11.21
C LEU A 94 -13.46 -3.53 -11.59
N LEU A 95 -13.15 -2.81 -12.67
CA LEU A 95 -11.76 -2.53 -13.07
C LEU A 95 -11.03 -1.67 -12.03
N ALA A 96 -11.70 -0.65 -11.49
CA ALA A 96 -11.15 0.18 -10.43
C ALA A 96 -10.91 -0.63 -9.14
N GLN A 97 -11.82 -1.54 -8.81
CA GLN A 97 -11.74 -2.45 -7.66
C GLN A 97 -10.61 -3.47 -7.81
N ASN A 98 -10.46 -4.12 -8.97
CA ASN A 98 -9.35 -5.06 -9.21
C ASN A 98 -7.99 -4.39 -9.00
N ARG A 99 -7.82 -3.16 -9.50
CA ARG A 99 -6.58 -2.40 -9.30
C ARG A 99 -6.36 -1.99 -7.85
N GLN A 100 -7.43 -1.67 -7.12
CA GLN A 100 -7.31 -1.37 -5.69
C GLN A 100 -6.90 -2.62 -4.91
N ALA A 101 -7.53 -3.77 -5.19
CA ALA A 101 -7.20 -5.05 -4.57
C ALA A 101 -5.76 -5.48 -4.86
N ASP A 102 -5.24 -5.24 -6.07
CA ASP A 102 -3.84 -5.51 -6.41
C ASP A 102 -2.87 -4.67 -5.57
N ARG A 103 -3.15 -3.38 -5.39
CA ARG A 103 -2.36 -2.51 -4.50
C ARG A 103 -2.44 -2.94 -3.05
N ASP A 104 -3.65 -3.20 -2.56
CA ASP A 104 -3.88 -3.61 -1.18
C ASP A 104 -3.14 -4.94 -0.88
N ARG A 105 -3.07 -5.84 -1.87
CA ARG A 105 -2.30 -7.09 -1.78
C ARG A 105 -0.79 -6.83 -1.69
N ILE A 106 -0.25 -5.92 -2.50
CA ILE A 106 1.18 -5.56 -2.44
C ILE A 106 1.50 -4.95 -1.09
N GLN A 107 0.69 -3.99 -0.63
CA GLN A 107 0.86 -3.35 0.68
C GLN A 107 0.82 -4.38 1.81
N ALA A 108 -0.14 -5.30 1.78
CA ALA A 108 -0.26 -6.36 2.79
C ALA A 108 0.94 -7.32 2.81
N ASN A 109 1.58 -7.57 1.66
CA ASN A 109 2.80 -8.39 1.61
C ASN A 109 4.00 -7.63 2.19
N GLU A 110 4.17 -6.35 1.86
CA GLU A 110 5.22 -5.53 2.45
C GLU A 110 5.05 -5.39 3.96
N ASP A 111 3.82 -5.21 4.43
CA ASP A 111 3.54 -5.11 5.86
C ASP A 111 3.87 -6.41 6.60
N ARG A 112 3.57 -7.57 6.00
CA ARG A 112 4.00 -8.88 6.55
C ARG A 112 5.52 -9.00 6.64
N ASP A 113 6.24 -8.67 5.58
CA ASP A 113 7.71 -8.72 5.57
C ASP A 113 8.32 -7.78 6.64
N ARG A 114 7.70 -6.61 6.85
CA ARG A 114 8.10 -5.65 7.90
C ARG A 114 7.78 -6.20 9.29
N GLU A 115 6.61 -6.80 9.49
CA GLU A 115 6.23 -7.43 10.76
C GLU A 115 7.18 -8.56 11.14
N GLU A 116 7.55 -9.43 10.20
CA GLU A 116 8.53 -10.51 10.44
C GLU A 116 9.88 -9.95 10.90
N ARG A 117 10.36 -8.88 10.25
CA ARG A 117 11.60 -8.18 10.67
C ARG A 117 11.47 -7.55 12.05
N ASN A 118 10.36 -6.86 12.33
CA ASN A 118 10.12 -6.23 13.63
C ASN A 118 10.06 -7.28 14.76
N ILE A 119 9.46 -8.44 14.50
CA ILE A 119 9.44 -9.55 15.45
C ILE A 119 10.86 -10.07 15.69
N ALA A 120 11.66 -10.26 14.64
CA ALA A 120 13.05 -10.69 14.76
C ALA A 120 13.90 -9.68 15.57
N ASP A 121 13.76 -8.38 15.30
CA ASP A 121 14.44 -7.31 16.02
C ASP A 121 14.01 -7.27 17.50
N THR A 122 12.72 -7.42 17.76
CA THR A 122 12.19 -7.48 19.13
C THR A 122 12.74 -8.70 19.89
N GLN A 123 12.83 -9.85 19.23
CA GLN A 123 13.44 -11.05 19.82
C GLN A 123 14.93 -10.87 20.09
N TYR A 124 15.65 -10.21 19.18
CA TYR A 124 17.06 -9.87 19.36
C TYR A 124 17.25 -8.96 20.57
N LEU A 125 16.52 -7.84 20.63
CA LEU A 125 16.57 -6.89 21.75
C LEU A 125 16.19 -7.56 23.06
N THR A 126 15.20 -8.45 23.07
CA THR A 126 14.79 -9.19 24.29
C THR A 126 15.91 -10.10 24.79
N ARG A 127 16.63 -10.77 23.89
CA ARG A 127 17.80 -11.59 24.25
C ARG A 127 18.93 -10.74 24.80
N GLU A 128 19.21 -9.59 24.20
CA GLU A 128 20.23 -8.69 24.71
C GLU A 128 19.83 -8.00 26.02
N LEU A 129 18.56 -7.69 26.22
CA LEU A 129 18.08 -7.21 27.52
C LEU A 129 18.21 -8.29 28.59
N ALA A 130 17.97 -9.57 28.27
CA ALA A 130 18.16 -10.67 29.20
C ALA A 130 19.64 -10.88 29.56
N SER A 131 20.55 -10.76 28.59
CA SER A 131 22.00 -10.85 28.81
C SER A 131 22.49 -9.68 29.69
N LEU A 132 22.08 -8.45 29.35
CA LEU A 132 22.38 -7.24 30.14
C LEU A 132 21.84 -7.32 31.56
N ARG A 133 20.60 -7.79 31.75
CA ARG A 133 19.99 -7.98 33.08
C ARG A 133 20.82 -8.95 33.92
N THR A 134 21.30 -10.04 33.34
CA THR A 134 22.11 -11.04 34.05
C THR A 134 23.46 -10.44 34.44
N ALA A 135 24.14 -9.74 33.53
CA ALA A 135 25.40 -9.07 33.82
C ALA A 135 25.27 -8.01 34.94
N ILE A 136 24.19 -7.22 34.95
CA ILE A 136 23.92 -6.25 36.03
C ILE A 136 23.63 -6.97 37.36
N SER A 137 22.91 -8.10 37.32
CA SER A 137 22.62 -8.89 38.52
C SER A 137 23.90 -9.45 39.17
N GLU A 138 24.91 -9.81 38.38
CA GLU A 138 26.22 -10.25 38.88
C GLU A 138 27.04 -9.11 39.49
N VAL A 139 26.97 -7.89 38.94
CA VAL A 139 27.67 -6.71 39.52
C VAL A 139 26.97 -6.19 40.78
N THR A 140 25.67 -6.46 40.93
CA THR A 140 24.85 -6.00 42.07
C THR A 140 24.61 -7.10 43.11
N THR A 141 25.34 -8.23 43.09
CA THR A 141 25.27 -9.15 44.23
C THR A 141 25.83 -8.43 45.46
N ARG A 142 24.98 -8.34 46.47
CA ARG A 142 25.24 -7.73 47.78
C ARG A 142 26.61 -8.13 48.36
N ASP A 143 27.10 -9.32 48.04
CA ASP A 143 28.38 -9.85 48.49
C ASP A 143 29.60 -9.12 47.92
N HIS A 144 29.57 -8.61 46.68
CA HIS A 144 30.67 -7.83 46.12
C HIS A 144 30.76 -6.45 46.78
N LEU A 145 29.62 -5.77 46.93
CA LEU A 145 29.54 -4.48 47.64
C LEU A 145 29.88 -4.63 49.12
N HIS A 146 29.46 -5.71 49.78
CA HIS A 146 29.85 -6.00 51.17
C HIS A 146 31.34 -6.33 51.30
N GLY A 147 31.95 -7.02 50.33
CA GLY A 147 33.37 -7.32 50.31
C GLY A 147 34.24 -6.06 50.14
N GLU A 148 33.89 -5.20 49.19
CA GLU A 148 34.54 -3.89 49.00
C GLU A 148 34.38 -3.00 50.25
N LEU A 149 33.17 -2.95 50.84
CA LEU A 149 32.91 -2.16 52.04
C LEU A 149 33.64 -2.72 53.28
N ALA A 150 33.69 -4.05 53.44
CA ALA A 150 34.42 -4.69 54.53
C ALA A 150 35.93 -4.46 54.40
N ASN A 151 36.50 -4.61 53.20
CA ASN A 151 37.90 -4.33 52.93
C ASN A 151 38.24 -2.86 53.17
N ALA A 152 37.38 -1.92 52.74
CA ALA A 152 37.58 -0.49 52.96
C ALA A 152 37.53 -0.14 54.47
N ILE A 153 36.61 -0.74 55.23
CA ILE A 153 36.54 -0.56 56.69
C ILE A 153 37.78 -1.15 57.36
N GLU A 154 38.21 -2.35 56.97
CA GLU A 154 39.39 -3.00 57.54
C GLU A 154 40.68 -2.23 57.24
N GLU A 155 40.80 -1.65 56.04
CA GLU A 155 41.90 -0.76 55.67
C GLU A 155 41.91 0.52 56.52
N ILE A 156 40.74 1.15 56.75
CA ILE A 156 40.62 2.34 57.58
C ILE A 156 40.97 2.03 59.05
N VAL A 157 40.48 0.91 59.59
CA VAL A 157 40.80 0.45 60.96
C VAL A 157 42.28 0.15 61.10
N SER A 158 42.89 -0.53 60.14
CA SER A 158 44.34 -0.78 60.06
C SER A 158 45.13 0.53 60.10
N LYS A 159 44.75 1.52 59.29
CA LYS A 159 45.42 2.83 59.26
C LYS A 159 45.26 3.62 60.55
N LEU A 160 44.11 3.49 61.24
CA LEU A 160 43.89 4.10 62.56
C LEU A 160 44.76 3.46 63.64
N ASN A 161 44.83 2.12 63.66
CA ASN A 161 45.61 1.38 64.66
C ASN A 161 47.13 1.56 64.50
N LYS A 162 47.59 1.86 63.27
CA LYS A 162 49.00 2.15 62.98
C LYS A 162 49.43 3.59 63.33
N LYS A 163 48.47 4.46 63.67
CA LYS A 163 48.69 5.89 63.98
C LYS A 163 48.59 6.19 65.48
N SER A 164 48.21 5.21 66.31
CA SER A 164 48.38 5.22 67.77
C SER A 164 49.68 4.54 68.16
#